data_AF-A0A068V7C6-F1
#
_entry.id   AF-A0A068V7C6-F1
#
_cell.length_a   1.000
_cell.length_b   1.000
_cell.length_c   1.000
_cell.angle_alpha   90.00
_cell.angle_beta   90.00
_cell.angle_gamma   90.00
#
_symmetry.space_group_name_H-M   'P 1'
#
loop_
_entity.id
_entity.type
_entity.pdbx_description
1 polymer ?
#
loop_
_entity_poly.entity_id
_entity_poly.type
_entity_poly.pdbx_seq_one_letter_code
_entity_poly.pdbx_strand_id
1 'polypeptide(L)'
;MRITWVSGNDKPQEVQYGDGQSQTSQVTTFTQHDMCSSILKSPASDFGWHDPGYIHSAVMTGLNPSSNFTYRYGSDSAGWSGRITFRTPPAGGSDELMFIAFGDMGKAPRDPSLEHFIQPGSISVIEATANEVSSGYVDSIFHIGDISYATGFLVEWDFFLHLIYPVASATSYMTAIGNHERDYVSSGSVYITPDSGGECGVPYETYFPMPTAEKDKPWYSIEQGSVHFTVISTEHDWTEKSEQYNWMNNDMAAVDRSRTPWLISIG
;
A
#
# COMPACT_ATOMS: atom_id res chain seq x y z
N MET A 1 4.44 10.51 8.22
CA MET A 1 4.15 10.01 6.86
C MET A 1 5.23 9.02 6.48
N ARG A 2 4.86 7.82 6.06
CA ARG A 2 5.83 6.82 5.57
C ARG A 2 6.06 7.03 4.08
N ILE A 3 7.31 6.90 3.65
CA ILE A 3 7.70 6.79 2.26
C ILE A 3 8.31 5.40 2.03
N THR A 4 7.99 4.80 0.89
CA THR A 4 8.56 3.53 0.46
C THR A 4 9.05 3.64 -0.98
N TRP A 5 10.21 3.08 -1.30
CA TRP A 5 10.77 3.07 -2.66
C TRP A 5 11.62 1.82 -2.91
N VAL A 6 11.82 1.47 -4.18
CA VAL A 6 12.62 0.31 -4.59
C VAL A 6 13.97 0.77 -5.12
N SER A 7 15.04 0.02 -4.83
CA SER A 7 16.35 0.19 -5.47
C SER A 7 17.11 -1.13 -5.60
N GLY A 8 18.20 -1.13 -6.38
CA GLY A 8 19.12 -2.27 -6.49
C GLY A 8 20.21 -2.34 -5.42
N ASN A 9 20.09 -1.61 -4.31
CA ASN A 9 21.13 -1.50 -3.28
C ASN A 9 20.59 -1.92 -1.90
N ASP A 10 21.26 -2.87 -1.26
CA ASP A 10 20.88 -3.49 0.02
C ASP A 10 21.17 -2.63 1.26
N LYS A 11 21.87 -1.51 1.09
CA LYS A 11 22.24 -0.63 2.19
C LYS A 11 21.14 0.39 2.49
N PRO A 12 20.98 0.78 3.77
CA PRO A 12 20.14 1.91 4.12
C PRO A 12 20.45 3.16 3.30
N GLN A 13 19.40 3.82 2.87
CA GLN A 13 19.40 5.08 2.13
C GLN A 13 18.72 6.15 2.99
N GLU A 14 18.55 7.36 2.47
CA GLU A 14 17.89 8.44 3.20
C GLU A 14 16.70 8.99 2.44
N VAL A 15 15.69 9.44 3.18
CA VAL A 15 14.76 10.47 2.71
C VAL A 15 15.19 11.82 3.31
N GLN A 16 15.25 12.85 2.48
CA GLN A 16 15.52 14.23 2.88
C GLN A 16 14.27 15.05 2.62
N TYR A 17 13.79 15.81 3.61
CA TYR A 17 12.50 16.53 3.54
C TYR A 17 12.49 17.80 4.39
N GLY A 18 11.48 18.65 4.19
CA GLY A 18 11.15 19.77 5.09
C GLY A 18 12.31 20.73 5.38
N ASP A 19 13.07 21.11 4.34
CA ASP A 19 14.20 22.04 4.39
C ASP A 19 15.27 21.70 5.43
N GLY A 20 15.76 20.46 5.40
CA GLY A 20 16.98 20.05 6.11
C GLY A 20 16.81 18.87 7.06
N GLN A 21 15.62 18.27 7.13
CA GLN A 21 15.40 17.03 7.87
C GLN A 21 15.79 15.83 7.03
N SER A 22 16.26 14.76 7.68
CA SER A 22 16.47 13.47 7.04
C SER A 22 16.06 12.31 7.94
N GLN A 23 15.70 11.18 7.32
CA GLN A 23 15.46 9.92 8.00
C GLN A 23 16.13 8.80 7.21
N THR A 24 16.81 7.90 7.91
CA THR A 24 17.41 6.71 7.32
C THR A 24 16.35 5.64 7.09
N SER A 25 16.38 4.99 5.93
CA SER A 25 15.47 3.92 5.57
C SER A 25 15.79 2.63 6.31
N GLN A 26 14.77 1.91 6.74
CA GLN A 26 14.86 0.45 6.90
C GLN A 26 14.85 -0.19 5.51
N VAL A 27 15.54 -1.32 5.35
CA VAL A 27 15.62 -2.05 4.08
C VAL A 27 15.04 -3.43 4.28
N THR A 28 14.11 -3.80 3.41
CA THR A 28 13.48 -5.12 3.35
C THR A 28 13.57 -5.67 1.94
N THR A 29 13.43 -6.98 1.82
CA THR A 29 13.33 -7.70 0.55
C THR A 29 12.60 -9.01 0.84
N PHE A 30 12.23 -9.73 -0.22
CA PHE A 30 11.76 -11.11 -0.14
C PHE A 30 12.44 -11.92 -1.25
N THR A 31 12.50 -13.21 -1.04
CA THR A 31 13.16 -14.18 -1.91
C THR A 31 12.15 -15.18 -2.45
N GLN A 32 12.57 -15.98 -3.42
CA GLN A 32 11.74 -17.03 -4.01
C GLN A 32 11.25 -18.03 -2.96
N HIS A 33 12.02 -18.23 -1.87
CA HIS A 33 11.68 -19.12 -0.78
C HIS A 33 10.60 -18.58 0.16
N ASP A 34 10.32 -17.27 0.12
CA ASP A 34 9.26 -16.66 0.92
C ASP A 34 7.88 -16.84 0.26
N MET A 35 7.84 -17.19 -1.04
CA MET A 35 6.60 -17.44 -1.77
C MET A 35 6.01 -18.81 -1.39
N CYS A 36 4.69 -18.88 -1.30
CA CYS A 36 4.00 -20.11 -0.98
C CYS A 36 4.05 -21.10 -2.14
N SER A 37 4.29 -22.37 -1.81
CA SER A 37 4.29 -23.47 -2.76
C SER A 37 3.62 -24.69 -2.11
N SER A 38 2.85 -25.44 -2.90
CA SER A 38 2.07 -26.59 -2.40
C SER A 38 1.91 -27.63 -3.51
N ILE A 39 0.81 -28.42 -3.47
CA ILE A 39 0.42 -29.28 -4.59
C ILE A 39 -0.03 -28.48 -5.82
N LEU A 40 -0.55 -27.26 -5.61
CA LEU A 40 -0.84 -26.34 -6.70
C LEU A 40 0.46 -25.67 -7.15
N LYS A 41 0.58 -25.45 -8.46
CA LYS A 41 1.70 -24.70 -9.02
C LYS A 41 1.58 -23.24 -8.61
N SER A 42 2.67 -22.70 -8.08
CA SER A 42 2.80 -21.31 -7.67
C SER A 42 3.71 -20.60 -8.68
N PRO A 43 3.17 -19.79 -9.60
CA PRO A 43 3.98 -18.93 -10.46
C PRO A 43 4.98 -18.10 -9.66
N ALA A 44 4.56 -17.56 -8.50
CA ALA A 44 5.40 -16.74 -7.62
C ALA A 44 6.68 -17.44 -7.21
N SER A 45 6.61 -18.74 -6.90
CA SER A 45 7.77 -19.55 -6.49
C SER A 45 8.52 -20.21 -7.66
N ASP A 46 8.07 -20.06 -8.90
CA ASP A 46 8.59 -20.77 -10.08
C ASP A 46 8.80 -19.81 -11.27
N PHE A 47 8.07 -19.97 -12.37
CA PHE A 47 8.33 -19.28 -13.63
C PHE A 47 7.91 -17.80 -13.64
N GLY A 48 7.11 -17.36 -12.66
CA GLY A 48 6.72 -15.97 -12.47
C GLY A 48 7.61 -15.22 -11.47
N TRP A 49 8.59 -15.89 -10.86
CA TRP A 49 9.55 -15.27 -9.95
C TRP A 49 10.33 -14.13 -10.62
N HIS A 50 10.38 -13.00 -9.93
CA HIS A 50 11.21 -11.84 -10.25
C HIS A 50 11.86 -11.36 -8.96
N ASP A 51 13.16 -11.08 -8.99
CA ASP A 51 13.86 -10.51 -7.85
C ASP A 51 13.35 -9.08 -7.61
N PRO A 52 12.79 -8.74 -6.42
CA PRO A 52 12.20 -7.43 -6.17
C PRO A 52 13.24 -6.33 -5.89
N GLY A 53 14.53 -6.68 -5.86
CA GLY A 53 15.57 -5.80 -5.35
C GLY A 53 15.38 -5.52 -3.85
N TYR A 54 15.52 -4.25 -3.48
CA TYR A 54 15.46 -3.81 -2.09
C TYR A 54 14.42 -2.72 -1.91
N ILE A 55 13.48 -2.96 -1.00
CA ILE A 55 12.42 -2.03 -0.62
C ILE A 55 12.92 -1.23 0.58
N HIS A 56 13.00 0.07 0.41
CA HIS A 56 13.41 1.02 1.43
C HIS A 56 12.17 1.69 2.02
N SER A 57 12.09 1.79 3.33
CA SER A 57 11.00 2.50 4.00
C SER A 57 11.50 3.41 5.11
N ALA A 58 11.02 4.65 5.13
CA ALA A 58 11.36 5.65 6.15
C ALA A 58 10.11 6.42 6.60
N VAL A 59 10.07 6.81 7.87
CA VAL A 59 8.95 7.58 8.44
C VAL A 59 9.38 9.03 8.65
N MET A 60 8.87 9.93 7.80
CA MET A 60 9.00 11.38 8.00
C MET A 60 8.16 11.82 9.20
N THR A 61 8.81 12.48 10.15
CA THR A 61 8.24 12.96 11.41
C THR A 61 8.25 14.50 11.48
N GLY A 62 7.54 15.09 12.44
CA GLY A 62 7.53 16.55 12.62
C GLY A 62 6.83 17.33 11.50
N LEU A 63 5.91 16.69 10.77
CA LEU A 63 5.17 17.31 9.68
C LEU A 63 3.91 17.99 10.22
N ASN A 64 3.64 19.20 9.75
CA ASN A 64 2.37 19.88 10.01
C ASN A 64 1.26 19.23 9.17
N PRO A 65 0.03 19.08 9.69
CA PRO A 65 -1.13 18.62 8.91
C PRO A 65 -1.48 19.58 7.77
N SER A 66 -2.19 19.08 6.75
CA SER A 66 -2.73 19.87 5.63
C SER A 66 -1.70 20.79 4.94
N SER A 67 -0.43 20.39 4.93
CA SER A 67 0.71 21.22 4.53
C SER A 67 1.54 20.56 3.43
N ASN A 68 2.08 21.37 2.53
CA ASN A 68 2.95 20.89 1.46
C ASN A 68 4.39 20.76 1.96
N PHE A 69 5.03 19.64 1.65
CA PHE A 69 6.44 19.38 1.91
C PHE A 69 7.10 18.87 0.64
N THR A 70 8.40 19.19 0.49
CA THR A 70 9.22 18.59 -0.56
C THR A 70 10.12 17.53 0.05
N TYR A 71 10.28 16.41 -0.64
CA TYR A 71 11.25 15.38 -0.29
C TYR A 71 12.05 14.90 -1.50
N ARG A 72 13.15 14.20 -1.24
CA ARG A 72 13.82 13.30 -2.19
C ARG A 72 14.35 12.10 -1.41
N TYR A 73 14.57 10.98 -2.08
CA TYR A 73 15.11 9.77 -1.47
C TYR A 73 16.29 9.23 -2.27
N GLY A 74 17.17 8.48 -1.62
CA GLY A 74 18.32 7.87 -2.28
C GLY A 74 19.59 7.87 -1.42
N SER A 75 20.74 7.73 -2.09
CA SER A 75 22.06 7.91 -1.49
C SER A 75 23.08 8.33 -2.54
N ASP A 76 24.24 8.84 -2.11
CA ASP A 76 25.33 9.16 -3.05
C ASP A 76 25.84 7.94 -3.83
N SER A 77 25.68 6.73 -3.27
CA SER A 77 26.11 5.48 -3.90
C SER A 77 25.07 4.89 -4.86
N ALA A 78 23.78 5.07 -4.58
CA ALA A 78 22.68 4.52 -5.37
C ALA A 78 22.04 5.53 -6.35
N GLY A 79 22.37 6.82 -6.19
CA GLY A 79 21.69 7.93 -6.84
C GLY A 79 20.57 8.52 -5.98
N TRP A 80 20.24 9.79 -6.25
CA TRP A 80 19.14 10.51 -5.61
C TRP A 80 17.98 10.66 -6.59
N SER A 81 16.75 10.52 -6.09
CA SER A 81 15.53 10.86 -6.82
C SER A 81 15.49 12.35 -7.17
N GLY A 82 14.61 12.71 -8.10
CA GLY A 82 14.12 14.08 -8.21
C GLY A 82 13.45 14.55 -6.92
N ARG A 83 13.31 15.87 -6.77
CA ARG A 83 12.51 16.45 -5.68
C ARG A 83 11.03 16.27 -6.00
N ILE A 84 10.27 15.80 -5.03
CA ILE A 84 8.83 15.53 -5.13
C ILE A 84 8.12 16.34 -4.05
N THR A 85 6.99 16.92 -4.38
CA THR A 85 6.13 17.63 -3.42
C THR A 85 4.92 16.77 -3.09
N PHE A 86 4.62 16.66 -1.80
CA PHE A 86 3.43 15.98 -1.30
C PHE A 86 2.70 16.86 -0.30
N ARG A 87 1.41 16.56 -0.08
CA ARG A 87 0.58 17.19 0.94
C ARG A 87 0.29 16.20 2.06
N THR A 88 0.44 16.63 3.31
CA THR A 88 0.02 15.83 4.47
C THR A 88 -1.50 15.84 4.61
N PRO A 89 -2.13 14.73 5.03
CA PRO A 89 -3.55 14.71 5.32
C PRO A 89 -3.89 15.65 6.51
N PRO A 90 -5.15 16.08 6.64
CA PRO A 90 -5.64 16.77 7.82
C PRO A 90 -5.50 15.90 9.07
N ALA A 91 -5.23 16.54 10.21
CA ALA A 91 -5.14 15.82 11.48
C ALA A 91 -6.51 15.26 11.88
N GLY A 92 -6.53 14.09 12.54
CA GLY A 92 -7.74 13.53 13.13
C GLY A 92 -8.44 14.52 14.08
N GLY A 93 -9.73 14.73 13.85
CA GLY A 93 -10.56 15.72 14.53
C GLY A 93 -10.66 17.10 13.86
N SER A 94 -10.12 17.28 12.65
CA SER A 94 -10.32 18.52 11.86
C SER A 94 -11.53 18.42 10.91
N ASP A 95 -12.01 19.55 10.41
CA ASP A 95 -13.37 19.63 9.84
C ASP A 95 -13.54 18.91 8.49
N GLU A 96 -12.66 19.17 7.52
CA GLU A 96 -12.81 18.71 6.13
C GLU A 96 -11.76 17.64 5.78
N LEU A 97 -12.22 16.58 5.14
CA LEU A 97 -11.40 15.56 4.50
C LEU A 97 -11.98 15.29 3.11
N MET A 98 -11.14 15.34 2.08
CA MET A 98 -11.48 14.83 0.76
C MET A 98 -10.58 13.64 0.42
N PHE A 99 -11.19 12.49 0.20
CA PHE A 99 -10.48 11.27 -0.14
C PHE A 99 -11.13 10.58 -1.34
N ILE A 100 -10.32 9.80 -2.05
CA ILE A 100 -10.76 8.93 -3.13
C ILE A 100 -10.67 7.49 -2.62
N ALA A 101 -11.68 6.66 -2.92
CA ALA A 101 -11.67 5.24 -2.61
C ALA A 101 -12.08 4.41 -3.83
N PHE A 102 -11.34 3.34 -4.10
CA PHE A 102 -11.63 2.35 -5.14
C PHE A 102 -10.96 1.01 -4.79
N GLY A 103 -11.48 -0.10 -5.31
CA GLY A 103 -10.86 -1.42 -5.27
C GLY A 103 -10.53 -1.90 -6.67
N ASP A 104 -9.81 -3.02 -6.78
CA ASP A 104 -9.77 -3.83 -7.99
C ASP A 104 -9.19 -3.09 -9.21
N MET A 105 -8.31 -2.10 -8.99
CA MET A 105 -7.84 -1.25 -10.08
C MET A 105 -6.96 -2.04 -11.04
N GLY A 106 -6.02 -2.83 -10.50
CA GLY A 106 -5.03 -3.53 -11.28
C GLY A 106 -4.11 -2.62 -12.08
N LYS A 107 -3.60 -3.15 -13.19
CA LYS A 107 -2.69 -2.45 -14.10
C LYS A 107 -2.98 -2.77 -15.57
N ALA A 108 -2.48 -1.91 -16.44
CA ALA A 108 -2.42 -2.15 -17.87
C ALA A 108 -1.24 -1.38 -18.47
N PRO A 109 -0.64 -1.89 -19.56
CA PRO A 109 0.35 -1.13 -20.32
C PRO A 109 -0.31 0.08 -20.98
N ARG A 110 0.45 1.17 -21.11
CA ARG A 110 0.05 2.38 -21.85
C ARG A 110 0.31 2.27 -23.36
N ASP A 111 1.01 1.24 -23.76
CA ASP A 111 1.39 0.93 -25.14
C ASP A 111 0.71 -0.39 -25.58
N PRO A 112 0.91 -0.88 -26.81
CA PRO A 112 0.23 -2.08 -27.30
C PRO A 112 0.84 -3.40 -26.79
N SER A 113 1.66 -3.36 -25.73
CA SER A 113 2.24 -4.57 -25.12
C SER A 113 1.16 -5.49 -24.56
N LEU A 114 1.49 -6.77 -24.46
CA LEU A 114 0.67 -7.76 -23.78
C LEU A 114 1.39 -8.22 -22.51
N GLU A 115 0.63 -8.34 -21.44
CA GLU A 115 1.11 -8.72 -20.12
C GLU A 115 0.18 -9.80 -19.56
N HIS A 116 0.60 -10.44 -18.48
CA HIS A 116 -0.29 -11.32 -17.75
C HIS A 116 -1.39 -10.46 -17.10
N PHE A 117 -2.64 -10.93 -17.22
CA PHE A 117 -3.83 -10.39 -16.57
C PHE A 117 -3.95 -8.84 -16.59
N ILE A 118 -4.46 -8.30 -17.72
CA ILE A 118 -4.59 -6.86 -17.96
C ILE A 118 -5.96 -6.35 -17.47
N GLN A 119 -5.97 -5.24 -16.72
CA GLN A 119 -7.18 -4.51 -16.31
C GLN A 119 -7.21 -3.14 -17.03
N PRO A 120 -7.80 -3.01 -18.25
CA PRO A 120 -7.76 -1.77 -19.04
C PRO A 120 -8.37 -0.56 -18.33
N GLY A 121 -9.29 -0.79 -17.39
CA GLY A 121 -9.89 0.26 -16.57
C GLY A 121 -8.89 0.99 -15.67
N SER A 122 -7.77 0.35 -15.31
CA SER A 122 -6.70 0.93 -14.47
C SER A 122 -6.19 2.27 -14.98
N ILE A 123 -6.03 2.41 -16.30
CA ILE A 123 -5.56 3.66 -16.93
C ILE A 123 -6.55 4.80 -16.69
N SER A 124 -7.84 4.55 -16.90
CA SER A 124 -8.87 5.57 -16.70
C SER A 124 -8.98 5.98 -15.23
N VAL A 125 -8.91 5.01 -14.30
CA VAL A 125 -8.98 5.27 -12.85
C VAL A 125 -7.77 6.10 -12.40
N ILE A 126 -6.56 5.72 -12.81
CA ILE A 126 -5.36 6.42 -12.35
C ILE A 126 -5.22 7.80 -12.99
N GLU A 127 -5.67 8.00 -14.23
CA GLU A 127 -5.71 9.31 -14.88
C GLU A 127 -6.73 10.25 -14.23
N ALA A 128 -7.93 9.75 -13.93
CA ALA A 128 -8.93 10.53 -13.20
C ALA A 128 -8.41 10.90 -11.80
N THR A 129 -7.83 9.94 -11.08
CA THR A 129 -7.24 10.16 -9.75
C THR A 129 -6.11 11.17 -9.81
N ALA A 130 -5.22 11.09 -10.80
CA ALA A 130 -4.13 12.05 -10.99
C ALA A 130 -4.64 13.47 -11.26
N ASN A 131 -5.72 13.61 -12.05
CA ASN A 131 -6.34 14.91 -12.30
C ASN A 131 -6.90 15.52 -11.00
N GLU A 132 -7.61 14.73 -10.18
CA GLU A 132 -8.13 15.19 -8.88
C GLU A 132 -7.00 15.50 -7.88
N VAL A 133 -5.96 14.67 -7.80
CA VAL A 133 -4.78 14.96 -6.97
C VAL A 133 -4.11 16.27 -7.40
N SER A 134 -3.99 16.50 -8.71
CA SER A 134 -3.37 17.72 -9.26
C SER A 134 -4.16 19.00 -8.97
N SER A 135 -5.46 18.90 -8.66
CA SER A 135 -6.27 20.06 -8.25
C SER A 135 -5.91 20.54 -6.84
N GLY A 136 -5.20 19.72 -6.06
CA GLY A 136 -4.75 20.03 -4.69
C GLY A 136 -5.80 19.80 -3.60
N TYR A 137 -6.97 19.25 -3.95
CA TYR A 137 -8.06 19.04 -3.00
C TYR A 137 -8.08 17.63 -2.39
N VAL A 138 -7.46 16.63 -3.01
CA VAL A 138 -7.43 15.25 -2.49
C VAL A 138 -6.37 15.09 -1.41
N ASP A 139 -6.79 14.74 -0.19
CA ASP A 139 -5.92 14.55 0.97
C ASP A 139 -5.39 13.12 1.08
N SER A 140 -6.13 12.12 0.59
CA SER A 140 -5.75 10.70 0.66
C SER A 140 -6.48 9.84 -0.37
N ILE A 141 -5.89 8.69 -0.69
CA ILE A 141 -6.43 7.63 -1.56
C ILE A 141 -6.49 6.35 -0.73
N PHE A 142 -7.59 5.61 -0.86
CA PHE A 142 -7.77 4.28 -0.30
C PHE A 142 -7.98 3.27 -1.44
N HIS A 143 -7.02 2.37 -1.65
CA HIS A 143 -7.12 1.27 -2.60
C HIS A 143 -7.47 -0.02 -1.85
N ILE A 144 -8.72 -0.44 -1.95
CA ILE A 144 -9.36 -1.35 -0.98
C ILE A 144 -9.29 -2.83 -1.38
N GLY A 145 -8.08 -3.30 -1.72
CA GLY A 145 -7.83 -4.69 -2.13
C GLY A 145 -7.72 -4.85 -3.64
N ASP A 146 -7.20 -6.00 -4.05
CA ASP A 146 -6.97 -6.39 -5.44
C ASP A 146 -6.12 -5.36 -6.20
N ILE A 147 -4.89 -5.24 -5.71
CA ILE A 147 -4.02 -4.10 -5.96
C ILE A 147 -3.47 -4.12 -7.38
N SER A 148 -2.63 -5.10 -7.68
CA SER A 148 -1.88 -5.15 -8.95
C SER A 148 -2.36 -6.25 -9.87
N TYR A 149 -3.01 -7.29 -9.33
CA TYR A 149 -3.26 -8.53 -10.04
C TYR A 149 -1.99 -9.18 -10.63
N ALA A 150 -0.83 -8.98 -10.00
CA ALA A 150 0.41 -9.67 -10.36
C ALA A 150 0.25 -11.20 -10.29
N THR A 151 -0.47 -11.67 -9.26
CA THR A 151 -0.85 -13.07 -9.03
C THR A 151 0.28 -14.06 -9.35
N GLY A 152 1.46 -13.79 -8.81
CA GLY A 152 2.66 -14.60 -8.93
C GLY A 152 3.55 -14.31 -10.13
N PHE A 153 3.20 -13.35 -11.00
CA PHE A 153 4.13 -12.77 -11.98
C PHE A 153 4.75 -11.50 -11.37
N LEU A 154 5.82 -11.67 -10.58
CA LEU A 154 6.23 -10.64 -9.60
C LEU A 154 6.75 -9.33 -10.21
N VAL A 155 7.21 -9.34 -11.46
CA VAL A 155 7.59 -8.11 -12.20
C VAL A 155 6.41 -7.14 -12.35
N GLU A 156 5.18 -7.65 -12.27
CA GLU A 156 3.97 -6.87 -12.45
C GLU A 156 3.68 -5.92 -11.28
N TRP A 157 4.24 -6.20 -10.10
CA TRP A 157 4.28 -5.22 -9.01
C TRP A 157 5.06 -3.96 -9.40
N ASP A 158 6.19 -4.10 -10.11
CA ASP A 158 6.95 -2.93 -10.58
C ASP A 158 6.16 -2.11 -11.60
N PHE A 159 5.42 -2.78 -12.50
CA PHE A 159 4.57 -2.09 -13.47
C PHE A 159 3.45 -1.32 -12.77
N PHE A 160 2.82 -1.93 -11.76
CA PHE A 160 1.80 -1.28 -10.95
C PHE A 160 2.37 -0.08 -10.16
N LEU A 161 3.52 -0.24 -9.50
CA LEU A 161 4.17 0.83 -8.74
C LEU A 161 4.54 2.02 -9.66
N HIS A 162 4.99 1.75 -10.88
CA HIS A 162 5.21 2.80 -11.88
C HIS A 162 3.90 3.46 -12.33
N LEU A 163 2.83 2.68 -12.50
CA LEU A 163 1.52 3.20 -12.90
C LEU A 163 0.95 4.18 -11.87
N ILE A 164 1.08 3.88 -10.58
CA ILE A 164 0.55 4.73 -9.50
C ILE A 164 1.49 5.84 -9.03
N TYR A 165 2.76 5.83 -9.46
CA TYR A 165 3.76 6.82 -9.05
C TYR A 165 3.26 8.29 -9.12
N PRO A 166 2.54 8.74 -10.17
CA PRO A 166 2.07 10.13 -10.25
C PRO A 166 1.13 10.55 -9.10
N VAL A 167 0.43 9.60 -8.47
CA VAL A 167 -0.48 9.89 -7.34
C VAL A 167 0.13 9.51 -6.00
N ALA A 168 0.72 8.31 -5.90
CA ALA A 168 1.23 7.76 -4.64
C ALA A 168 2.49 8.47 -4.14
N SER A 169 3.22 9.17 -5.02
CA SER A 169 4.38 9.97 -4.64
C SER A 169 3.98 11.34 -4.05
N ALA A 170 2.77 11.83 -4.32
CA ALA A 170 2.30 13.17 -3.97
C ALA A 170 1.18 13.19 -2.91
N THR A 171 0.46 12.08 -2.74
CA THR A 171 -0.69 11.95 -1.83
C THR A 171 -0.60 10.64 -1.05
N SER A 172 -1.14 10.61 0.17
CA SER A 172 -1.21 9.38 0.97
C SER A 172 -1.99 8.29 0.22
N TYR A 173 -1.38 7.13 0.01
CA TYR A 173 -1.97 5.99 -0.68
C TYR A 173 -2.09 4.81 0.29
N MET A 174 -3.27 4.66 0.88
CA MET A 174 -3.60 3.64 1.88
C MET A 174 -4.16 2.41 1.17
N THR A 175 -3.79 1.21 1.62
CA THR A 175 -4.25 -0.04 0.98
C THR A 175 -4.93 -0.98 1.97
N ALA A 176 -5.89 -1.76 1.49
CA ALA A 176 -6.33 -2.99 2.13
C ALA A 176 -5.81 -4.19 1.31
N ILE A 177 -5.73 -5.37 1.93
CA ILE A 177 -5.30 -6.60 1.27
C ILE A 177 -6.53 -7.33 0.70
N GLY A 178 -6.48 -7.80 -0.54
CA GLY A 178 -7.52 -8.62 -1.16
C GLY A 178 -7.08 -10.07 -1.39
N ASN A 179 -7.97 -10.86 -1.99
CA ASN A 179 -7.73 -12.27 -2.29
C ASN A 179 -6.58 -12.45 -3.31
N HIS A 180 -6.44 -11.54 -4.28
CA HIS A 180 -5.33 -11.60 -5.24
C HIS A 180 -3.96 -11.25 -4.65
N GLU A 181 -3.92 -10.70 -3.43
CA GLU A 181 -2.69 -10.57 -2.67
C GLU A 181 -2.46 -11.76 -1.73
N ARG A 182 -3.51 -12.33 -1.13
CA ARG A 182 -3.39 -13.22 0.04
C ARG A 182 -3.68 -14.70 -0.21
N ASP A 183 -4.59 -15.03 -1.12
CA ASP A 183 -5.17 -16.38 -1.16
C ASP A 183 -4.26 -17.38 -1.84
N TYR A 184 -3.86 -18.39 -1.06
CA TYR A 184 -3.16 -19.55 -1.56
C TYR A 184 -3.32 -20.73 -0.60
N VAL A 185 -3.10 -21.95 -1.10
CA VAL A 185 -3.07 -23.15 -0.26
C VAL A 185 -1.97 -23.03 0.79
N SER A 186 -2.30 -23.31 2.06
CA SER A 186 -1.40 -23.23 3.20
C SER A 186 -0.88 -21.83 3.54
N SER A 187 -1.48 -20.79 2.97
CA SER A 187 -1.15 -19.41 3.30
C SER A 187 -1.69 -18.98 4.66
N GLY A 188 -2.73 -19.62 5.20
CA GLY A 188 -3.47 -19.17 6.38
C GLY A 188 -4.70 -18.30 6.07
N SER A 189 -4.99 -18.05 4.78
CA SER A 189 -6.23 -17.38 4.37
C SER A 189 -7.47 -18.21 4.74
N VAL A 190 -8.58 -17.53 5.02
CA VAL A 190 -9.90 -18.16 5.21
C VAL A 190 -10.48 -18.69 3.90
N TYR A 191 -10.02 -18.15 2.77
CA TYR A 191 -10.37 -18.60 1.43
C TYR A 191 -9.21 -19.40 0.83
N ILE A 192 -9.50 -20.64 0.44
CA ILE A 192 -8.49 -21.57 -0.09
C ILE A 192 -8.61 -21.59 -1.62
N THR A 193 -8.26 -20.48 -2.25
CA THR A 193 -8.16 -20.33 -3.70
C THR A 193 -6.70 -20.08 -4.09
N PRO A 194 -6.32 -20.24 -5.38
CA PRO A 194 -5.00 -19.92 -5.87
C PRO A 194 -4.88 -18.47 -6.35
N ASP A 195 -5.75 -17.54 -5.92
CA ASP A 195 -5.94 -16.24 -6.57
C ASP A 195 -4.68 -15.35 -6.50
N SER A 196 -3.86 -15.49 -5.45
CA SER A 196 -2.59 -14.78 -5.34
C SER A 196 -1.45 -15.38 -6.18
N GLY A 197 -1.66 -16.52 -6.84
CA GLY A 197 -0.61 -17.22 -7.60
C GLY A 197 0.59 -17.63 -6.75
N GLY A 198 0.41 -17.78 -5.44
CA GLY A 198 1.45 -18.19 -4.50
C GLY A 198 2.20 -17.05 -3.83
N GLU A 199 1.78 -15.80 -4.03
CA GLU A 199 2.34 -14.64 -3.33
C GLU A 199 2.04 -14.63 -1.84
N CYS A 200 0.85 -15.11 -1.45
CA CYS A 200 0.40 -15.29 -0.07
C CYS A 200 0.70 -14.11 0.88
N GLY A 201 0.47 -12.89 0.40
CA GLY A 201 0.59 -11.64 1.14
C GLY A 201 2.00 -11.05 1.19
N VAL A 202 3.04 -11.81 0.81
CA VAL A 202 4.43 -11.38 1.01
C VAL A 202 4.79 -10.13 0.19
N PRO A 203 4.49 -10.03 -1.12
CA PRO A 203 4.76 -8.81 -1.88
C PRO A 203 3.93 -7.62 -1.37
N TYR A 204 2.64 -7.81 -1.09
CA TYR A 204 1.76 -6.76 -0.55
C TYR A 204 2.33 -6.13 0.72
N GLU A 205 2.64 -6.94 1.74
CA GLU A 205 3.13 -6.43 3.03
C GLU A 205 4.52 -5.79 2.92
N THR A 206 5.30 -6.17 1.90
CA THR A 206 6.63 -5.61 1.68
C THR A 206 6.56 -4.27 0.94
N TYR A 207 5.80 -4.17 -0.15
CA TYR A 207 5.66 -2.94 -0.94
C TYR A 207 4.78 -1.90 -0.26
N PHE A 208 3.76 -2.35 0.48
CA PHE A 208 2.80 -1.49 1.19
C PHE A 208 2.85 -1.73 2.70
N PRO A 209 3.91 -1.26 3.39
CA PRO A 209 4.04 -1.36 4.85
C PRO A 209 3.07 -0.40 5.56
N MET A 210 1.79 -0.75 5.55
CA MET A 210 0.69 -0.08 6.24
C MET A 210 0.94 -0.06 7.76
N PRO A 211 0.27 0.82 8.54
CA PRO A 211 0.48 0.95 9.98
C PRO A 211 -0.18 -0.21 10.78
N THR A 212 0.13 -1.45 10.39
CA THR A 212 -0.37 -2.67 11.02
C THR A 212 0.40 -2.98 12.29
N ALA A 213 -0.23 -3.76 13.18
CA ALA A 213 0.38 -4.11 14.48
C ALA A 213 1.58 -5.05 14.32
N GLU A 214 1.50 -5.97 13.37
CA GLU A 214 2.52 -6.97 13.06
C GLU A 214 2.33 -7.55 11.65
N LYS A 215 3.30 -8.38 11.23
CA LYS A 215 3.26 -9.14 9.97
C LYS A 215 2.10 -10.14 9.97
N ASP A 216 1.45 -10.36 8.83
CA ASP A 216 0.28 -11.25 8.68
C ASP A 216 -0.91 -10.85 9.59
N LYS A 217 -0.96 -9.58 10.00
CA LYS A 217 -2.13 -8.93 10.62
C LYS A 217 -2.45 -7.63 9.88
N PRO A 218 -2.88 -7.70 8.59
CA PRO A 218 -2.98 -6.55 7.70
C PRO A 218 -4.20 -5.65 7.94
N TRP A 219 -4.70 -5.60 9.19
CA TRP A 219 -5.75 -4.70 9.63
C TRP A 219 -5.19 -3.57 10.49
N TYR A 220 -5.73 -2.36 10.32
CA TYR A 220 -5.25 -1.15 10.98
C TYR A 220 -6.32 -0.07 10.98
N SER A 221 -6.14 0.97 11.78
CA SER A 221 -7.00 2.14 11.75
C SER A 221 -6.20 3.42 11.58
N ILE A 222 -6.85 4.45 11.05
CA ILE A 222 -6.26 5.77 10.87
C ILE A 222 -7.34 6.85 10.97
N GLU A 223 -7.02 7.94 11.65
CA GLU A 223 -7.86 9.13 11.66
C GLU A 223 -7.32 10.18 10.70
N GLN A 224 -8.17 10.69 9.82
CA GLN A 224 -7.87 11.81 8.93
C GLN A 224 -9.07 12.76 8.91
N GLY A 225 -8.84 14.04 9.15
CA GLY A 225 -9.94 15.01 9.26
C GLY A 225 -11.00 14.55 10.25
N SER A 226 -12.27 14.59 9.84
CA SER A 226 -13.42 14.21 10.67
C SER A 226 -13.77 12.71 10.61
N VAL A 227 -12.89 11.89 10.02
CA VAL A 227 -13.14 10.47 9.74
C VAL A 227 -12.16 9.58 10.50
N HIS A 228 -12.70 8.55 11.14
CA HIS A 228 -11.98 7.38 11.60
C HIS A 228 -12.17 6.25 10.59
N PHE A 229 -11.09 5.76 10.00
CA PHE A 229 -11.09 4.61 9.09
C PHE A 229 -10.63 3.36 9.83
N THR A 230 -11.44 2.31 9.79
CA THR A 230 -11.07 0.96 10.24
C THR A 230 -10.87 0.10 9.00
N VAL A 231 -9.64 -0.32 8.72
CA VAL A 231 -9.28 -1.18 7.60
C VAL A 231 -9.11 -2.61 8.09
N ILE A 232 -9.90 -3.52 7.55
CA ILE A 232 -9.88 -4.95 7.85
C ILE A 232 -9.24 -5.73 6.70
N SER A 233 -8.96 -7.01 6.93
CA SER A 233 -8.68 -8.00 5.90
C SER A 233 -9.80 -9.02 5.86
N THR A 234 -10.47 -9.10 4.72
CA THR A 234 -11.45 -10.14 4.40
C THR A 234 -10.84 -11.54 4.31
N GLU A 235 -9.53 -11.61 4.06
CA GLU A 235 -8.80 -12.87 3.83
C GLU A 235 -8.29 -13.53 5.11
N HIS A 236 -8.40 -12.86 6.26
CA HIS A 236 -8.07 -13.41 7.58
C HIS A 236 -9.35 -13.65 8.39
N ASP A 237 -9.31 -14.51 9.41
CA ASP A 237 -10.51 -14.80 10.22
C ASP A 237 -11.06 -13.53 10.88
N TRP A 238 -12.27 -13.14 10.47
CA TRP A 238 -13.02 -12.00 10.98
C TRP A 238 -14.33 -12.43 11.67
N THR A 239 -14.51 -13.73 11.94
CA THR A 239 -15.68 -14.26 12.65
C THR A 239 -15.75 -13.75 14.09
N GLU A 240 -16.93 -13.82 14.72
CA GLU A 240 -17.13 -13.36 16.09
C GLU A 240 -16.09 -13.98 17.05
N LYS A 241 -15.40 -13.14 17.81
CA LYS A 241 -14.31 -13.49 18.76
C LYS A 241 -12.98 -13.92 18.13
N SER A 242 -12.84 -13.88 16.81
CA SER A 242 -11.53 -13.94 16.15
C SER A 242 -10.63 -12.79 16.64
N GLU A 243 -9.32 -12.91 16.39
CA GLU A 243 -8.37 -11.86 16.77
C GLU A 243 -8.72 -10.52 16.11
N GLN A 244 -8.96 -10.53 14.80
CA GLN A 244 -9.35 -9.36 14.04
C GLN A 244 -10.68 -8.78 14.50
N TYR A 245 -11.69 -9.61 14.80
CA TYR A 245 -12.96 -9.15 15.35
C TYR A 245 -12.78 -8.42 16.69
N ASN A 246 -11.98 -8.99 17.60
CA ASN A 246 -11.73 -8.38 18.90
C ASN A 246 -10.94 -7.07 18.77
N TRP A 247 -9.98 -7.01 17.84
CA TRP A 247 -9.27 -5.79 17.50
C TRP A 247 -10.23 -4.72 16.98
N MET A 248 -11.07 -5.05 15.99
CA MET A 248 -12.04 -4.14 15.37
C MET A 248 -13.04 -3.62 16.41
N ASN A 249 -13.55 -4.49 17.29
CA ASN A 249 -14.46 -4.09 18.35
C ASN A 249 -13.81 -3.11 19.35
N ASN A 250 -12.53 -3.30 19.68
CA ASN A 250 -11.79 -2.38 20.55
C ASN A 250 -11.49 -1.05 19.87
N ASP A 251 -11.09 -1.09 18.60
CA ASP A 251 -10.80 0.07 17.76
C ASP A 251 -12.03 0.99 17.63
N MET A 252 -13.13 0.43 17.14
CA MET A 252 -14.39 1.16 16.93
C MET A 252 -15.01 1.66 18.25
N ALA A 253 -14.83 0.95 19.37
CA ALA A 253 -15.31 1.38 20.68
C ALA A 253 -14.49 2.55 21.28
N ALA A 254 -13.23 2.71 20.84
CA ALA A 254 -12.35 3.78 21.33
C ALA A 254 -12.55 5.12 20.60
N VAL A 255 -13.36 5.15 19.53
CA VAL A 255 -13.56 6.35 18.69
C VAL A 255 -14.30 7.45 19.45
N ASP A 256 -13.66 8.62 19.58
CA ASP A 256 -14.30 9.84 20.06
C ASP A 256 -15.11 10.49 18.93
N ARG A 257 -16.39 10.14 18.85
CA ARG A 257 -17.32 10.64 17.83
C ARG A 257 -17.57 12.16 17.89
N SER A 258 -17.12 12.85 18.94
CA SER A 258 -17.14 14.32 18.96
C SER A 258 -15.99 14.94 18.16
N ARG A 259 -14.90 14.19 17.96
CA ARG A 259 -13.74 14.58 17.14
C ARG A 259 -13.84 13.98 15.74
N THR A 260 -14.05 12.67 15.65
CA THR A 260 -14.17 11.92 14.38
C THR A 260 -15.60 11.37 14.25
N PRO A 261 -16.58 12.23 13.89
CA PRO A 261 -17.99 11.83 13.83
C PRO A 261 -18.28 10.76 12.77
N TRP A 262 -17.46 10.66 11.72
CA TRP A 262 -17.60 9.64 10.68
C TRP A 262 -16.74 8.43 11.00
N LEU A 263 -17.36 7.25 11.03
CA LEU A 263 -16.67 5.97 11.16
C LEU A 263 -16.89 5.18 9.87
N ILE A 264 -15.82 4.87 9.15
CA ILE A 264 -15.87 4.15 7.87
C ILE A 264 -15.08 2.85 8.03
N SER A 265 -15.72 1.72 7.72
CA SER A 265 -15.07 0.42 7.62
C SER A 265 -14.69 0.16 6.17
N ILE A 266 -13.47 -0.32 5.95
CA ILE A 266 -12.91 -0.67 4.64
C ILE A 266 -12.40 -2.11 4.74
N GLY A 267 -12.74 -2.94 3.75
CA GLY A 267 -12.33 -4.33 3.65
C GLY A 267 -12.86 -4.93 2.36
#